data_AF-A0A812LWP4-F1
#
_entry.id   AF-A0A812LWP4-F1
#
_cell.length_a   1.000
_cell.length_b   1.000
_cell.length_c   1.000
_cell.angle_alpha   90.00
_cell.angle_beta   90.00
_cell.angle_gamma   90.00
#
_symmetry.space_group_name_H-M   'P 1'
#
loop_
_entity.id
_entity.type
_entity.pdbx_description
1 polymer ?
#
loop_
_entity_poly.entity_id
_entity_poly.type
_entity_poly.pdbx_seq_one_letter_code
_entity_poly.pdbx_strand_id
1 'polypeptide(L)'
;VDDDLDHMVGWDEFLTMYQRCISDQTGFEPRNLFNLVQFLMYDKDFHGKISVEQTLQIIYVRHGRKYLDKEIGEIFGEEQKGSDGQELKITFSQFVAKANNRLYELRWKAKEIAYPITAKGQ
;
A
#
# COMPACT_ATOMS: atom_id res chain seq x y z
N VAL A 1 -13.88 6.94 8.78
CA VAL A 1 -13.10 5.94 9.56
C VAL A 1 -13.76 5.89 10.90
N ASP A 2 -13.72 6.99 11.65
CA ASP A 2 -14.78 7.36 12.59
C ASP A 2 -16.03 7.69 11.76
N ASP A 3 -16.91 6.70 11.61
CA ASP A 3 -18.14 6.76 10.82
C ASP A 3 -19.36 7.13 11.71
N ASP A 4 -19.28 6.94 13.04
CA ASP A 4 -20.31 7.36 14.00
C ASP A 4 -20.07 8.72 14.69
N LEU A 5 -18.93 9.36 14.40
CA LEU A 5 -18.51 10.68 14.86
C LEU A 5 -18.27 10.78 16.37
N ASP A 6 -17.91 9.68 17.03
CA ASP A 6 -17.64 9.64 18.46
C ASP A 6 -16.20 10.06 18.85
N HIS A 7 -15.39 10.43 17.86
CA HIS A 7 -13.95 10.78 17.99
C HIS A 7 -13.03 9.62 18.36
N MET A 8 -13.56 8.40 18.39
CA MET A 8 -12.82 7.16 18.61
C MET A 8 -12.86 6.33 17.32
N VAL A 9 -12.23 5.15 17.36
CA VAL A 9 -12.36 4.17 16.28
C VAL A 9 -12.74 2.86 16.92
N GLY A 10 -13.99 2.44 16.70
CA GLY A 10 -14.50 1.15 17.13
C GLY A 10 -13.91 -0.01 16.34
N TRP A 11 -14.10 -1.24 16.82
CA TRP A 11 -13.64 -2.44 16.11
C TRP A 11 -14.33 -2.60 14.74
N ASP A 12 -15.64 -2.35 14.68
CA ASP A 12 -16.41 -2.51 13.44
C ASP A 12 -16.00 -1.49 12.38
N GLU A 13 -15.71 -0.25 12.80
CA GLU A 13 -15.18 0.82 11.97
C GLU A 13 -13.77 0.52 11.46
N PHE A 14 -12.89 0.06 12.35
CA PHE A 14 -11.56 -0.40 12.01
C PHE A 14 -11.62 -1.52 10.95
N LEU A 15 -12.46 -2.53 11.19
CA LEU A 15 -12.62 -3.67 10.31
C LEU A 15 -13.18 -3.24 8.95
N THR A 16 -14.19 -2.37 8.95
CA THR A 16 -14.80 -1.81 7.75
C THR A 16 -13.78 -1.01 6.94
N MET A 17 -13.04 -0.11 7.57
CA MET A 17 -11.96 0.66 6.94
C MET A 17 -10.91 -0.27 6.32
N TYR A 18 -10.49 -1.30 7.06
CA TYR A 18 -9.50 -2.25 6.58
C TYR A 18 -10.02 -3.02 5.35
N GLN A 19 -11.25 -3.53 5.39
CA GLN A 19 -11.89 -4.24 4.28
C GLN A 19 -12.10 -3.37 3.03
N ARG A 20 -12.52 -2.11 3.21
CA ARG A 20 -12.63 -1.14 2.11
C ARG A 20 -11.25 -0.90 1.47
N CYS A 21 -10.22 -0.63 2.27
CA CYS A 21 -8.89 -0.33 1.75
C CYS A 21 -8.20 -1.50 1.03
N ILE A 22 -8.42 -2.75 1.46
CA ILE A 22 -7.87 -3.93 0.76
C ILE A 22 -8.58 -4.22 -0.57
N SER A 23 -9.86 -3.85 -0.68
CA SER A 23 -10.70 -4.13 -1.86
C SER A 23 -10.79 -2.94 -2.83
N ASP A 24 -10.34 -1.76 -2.40
CA ASP A 24 -10.38 -0.53 -3.20
C ASP A 24 -9.41 -0.57 -4.38
N GLN A 25 -9.99 -0.60 -5.57
CA GLN A 25 -9.31 -0.54 -6.87
C GLN A 25 -9.24 0.88 -7.44
N THR A 26 -9.98 1.82 -6.85
CA THR A 26 -10.10 3.20 -7.34
C THR A 26 -9.00 4.10 -6.77
N GLY A 27 -8.52 3.75 -5.58
CA GLY A 27 -7.54 4.52 -4.83
C GLY A 27 -8.14 5.73 -4.11
N PHE A 28 -9.46 5.84 -3.95
CA PHE A 28 -10.11 6.99 -3.30
C PHE A 28 -10.44 6.78 -1.82
N GLU A 29 -10.25 5.58 -1.27
CA GLU A 29 -10.43 5.36 0.17
C GLU A 29 -9.39 6.15 1.00
N PRO A 30 -9.78 6.72 2.16
CA PRO A 30 -8.84 7.34 3.09
C PRO A 30 -7.96 6.28 3.76
N ARG A 31 -6.63 6.40 3.60
CA ARG A 31 -5.68 5.33 3.90
C ARG A 31 -4.67 5.62 5.00
N ASN A 32 -4.75 6.76 5.70
CA ASN A 32 -3.74 7.10 6.71
C ASN A 32 -3.64 6.06 7.83
N LEU A 33 -4.77 5.69 8.45
CA LEU A 33 -4.80 4.63 9.47
C LEU A 33 -4.49 3.26 8.86
N PHE A 34 -5.03 2.96 7.68
CA PHE A 34 -4.73 1.72 6.95
C PHE A 34 -3.23 1.51 6.73
N ASN A 35 -2.52 2.55 6.26
CA ASN A 35 -1.09 2.49 5.98
C ASN A 35 -0.29 2.20 7.26
N LEU A 36 -0.67 2.83 8.38
CA LEU A 36 -0.05 2.55 9.67
C LEU A 36 -0.25 1.10 10.10
N VAL A 37 -1.50 0.63 10.10
CA VAL A 37 -1.86 -0.74 10.47
C VAL A 37 -1.11 -1.74 9.58
N GLN A 38 -1.12 -1.50 8.28
CA GLN A 38 -0.43 -2.35 7.31
C GLN A 38 1.08 -2.45 7.60
N PHE A 39 1.72 -1.32 7.88
CA PHE A 39 3.13 -1.28 8.21
C PHE A 39 3.42 -2.05 9.51
N LEU A 40 2.60 -1.86 10.54
CA LEU A 40 2.74 -2.57 11.82
C LEU A 40 2.53 -4.07 11.68
N MET A 41 1.64 -4.51 10.79
CA MET A 41 1.50 -5.94 10.50
C MET A 41 2.76 -6.54 9.85
N TYR A 42 3.51 -5.73 9.09
CA TYR A 42 4.79 -6.13 8.51
C TYR A 42 5.94 -6.05 9.52
N ASP A 43 5.96 -5.03 10.39
CA ASP A 43 7.01 -4.82 11.40
C ASP A 43 6.79 -5.71 12.64
N LYS A 44 7.10 -7.01 12.49
CA LYS A 44 6.88 -8.05 13.50
C LYS A 44 7.51 -7.74 14.86
N ASP A 45 8.61 -6.98 14.85
CA ASP A 45 9.44 -6.71 16.03
C ASP A 45 9.34 -5.24 16.50
N PHE A 46 8.51 -4.42 15.85
CA PHE A 46 8.32 -2.99 16.16
C PHE A 46 9.62 -2.16 16.14
N HIS A 47 10.52 -2.46 15.21
CA HIS A 47 11.79 -1.72 15.07
C HIS A 47 11.67 -0.45 14.22
N GLY A 48 10.48 -0.14 13.71
CA GLY A 48 10.20 1.02 12.87
C GLY A 48 10.73 0.88 11.43
N LYS A 49 11.14 -0.33 11.05
CA LYS A 49 11.66 -0.66 9.72
C LYS A 49 11.18 -2.04 9.30
N ILE A 50 10.80 -2.19 8.03
CA ILE A 50 10.36 -3.47 7.47
C ILE A 50 11.31 -3.92 6.37
N SER A 51 11.54 -5.24 6.30
CA SER A 51 12.34 -5.89 5.26
C SER A 51 11.45 -6.70 4.31
N VAL A 52 12.00 -7.14 3.17
CA VAL A 52 11.25 -7.95 2.19
C VAL A 52 10.74 -9.21 2.86
N GLU A 53 11.61 -9.93 3.57
CA GLU A 53 11.27 -11.20 4.25
C GLU A 53 10.07 -11.05 5.20
N GLN A 54 10.06 -9.98 6.00
CA GLN A 54 8.99 -9.73 6.97
C GLN A 54 7.61 -9.55 6.29
N THR A 55 7.57 -9.00 5.08
CA THR A 55 6.33 -8.74 4.34
C THR A 55 5.76 -9.98 3.62
N LEU A 56 6.60 -10.98 3.32
CA LEU A 56 6.27 -12.07 2.40
C LEU A 56 4.98 -12.80 2.74
N GLN A 57 4.81 -13.20 4.00
CA GLN A 57 3.68 -14.01 4.44
C GLN A 57 2.35 -13.27 4.23
N ILE A 58 2.28 -12.00 4.61
CA ILE A 58 1.05 -11.21 4.51
C ILE A 58 0.72 -10.93 3.06
N ILE A 59 1.71 -10.58 2.23
CA ILE A 59 1.50 -10.37 0.79
C ILE A 59 1.03 -11.67 0.13
N TYR A 60 1.64 -12.81 0.48
CA TYR A 60 1.26 -14.11 -0.05
C TYR A 60 -0.19 -14.46 0.27
N VAL A 61 -0.63 -14.27 1.51
CA VAL A 61 -2.02 -14.54 1.91
C VAL A 61 -2.99 -13.60 1.19
N ARG A 62 -2.64 -12.34 1.02
CA ARG A 62 -3.55 -11.33 0.44
C ARG A 62 -3.67 -11.40 -1.07
N HIS A 63 -2.55 -11.60 -1.77
CA HIS A 63 -2.51 -11.50 -3.23
C HIS A 63 -2.20 -12.85 -3.91
N GLY A 64 -1.80 -13.87 -3.16
CA GLY A 64 -1.39 -15.16 -3.69
C GLY A 64 -0.01 -15.12 -4.35
N ARG A 65 0.52 -16.31 -4.67
CA ARG A 65 1.87 -16.47 -5.23
C ARG A 65 2.10 -15.65 -6.51
N LYS A 66 1.10 -15.59 -7.39
CA LYS A 66 1.19 -14.97 -8.72
C LYS A 66 1.55 -13.48 -8.67
N TYR A 67 1.12 -12.77 -7.63
CA TYR A 67 1.27 -11.32 -7.52
C TYR A 67 2.33 -10.90 -6.48
N LEU A 68 2.99 -11.87 -5.83
CA LEU A 68 3.94 -11.62 -4.75
C LEU A 68 5.07 -10.68 -5.19
N ASP A 69 5.78 -11.01 -6.28
CA ASP A 69 6.94 -10.24 -6.75
C ASP A 69 6.54 -8.82 -7.17
N LYS A 70 5.33 -8.67 -7.74
CA LYS A 70 4.77 -7.37 -8.11
C LYS A 70 4.56 -6.49 -6.88
N GLU A 71 3.89 -7.01 -5.85
CA GLU A 71 3.60 -6.24 -4.63
C GLU A 71 4.88 -5.93 -3.84
N ILE A 72 5.87 -6.83 -3.84
CA ILE A 72 7.21 -6.53 -3.29
C ILE A 72 7.84 -5.37 -4.06
N GLY A 73 7.83 -5.41 -5.40
CA GLY A 73 8.35 -4.33 -6.23
C GLY A 73 7.66 -2.99 -6.00
N GLU A 74 6.36 -3.00 -5.72
CA GLU A 74 5.63 -1.76 -5.39
C GLU A 74 6.03 -1.17 -4.03
N ILE A 75 6.38 -2.01 -3.04
CA ILE A 75 6.77 -1.56 -1.70
C ILE A 75 8.26 -1.18 -1.66
N PHE A 76 9.13 -2.02 -2.21
CA PHE A 76 10.59 -1.94 -2.06
C PHE A 76 11.30 -1.41 -3.32
N GLY A 77 10.66 -1.47 -4.48
CA GLY A 77 11.30 -1.20 -5.78
C GLY A 77 11.97 -2.44 -6.40
N GLU A 78 12.64 -2.24 -7.52
CA GLU A 78 13.31 -3.34 -8.25
C GLU A 78 14.60 -3.81 -7.56
N GLU A 79 15.34 -2.90 -6.92
CA GLU A 79 16.56 -3.22 -6.18
C GLU A 79 16.24 -3.51 -4.71
N GLN A 80 16.18 -4.80 -4.35
CA GLN A 80 15.81 -5.26 -3.01
C GLN A 80 17.01 -5.53 -2.10
N LYS A 81 18.22 -5.22 -2.56
CA LYS A 81 19.46 -5.31 -1.79
C LYS A 81 20.15 -3.95 -1.80
N GLY A 82 20.70 -3.57 -0.65
CA GLY A 82 21.57 -2.41 -0.54
C GLY A 82 22.85 -2.58 -1.37
N SER A 83 23.57 -1.48 -1.58
CA SER A 83 24.86 -1.47 -2.28
C SER A 83 25.94 -2.32 -1.60
N ASP A 84 25.76 -2.61 -0.31
CA ASP A 84 26.58 -3.47 0.52
C ASP A 84 26.11 -4.95 0.53
N GLY A 85 25.06 -5.28 -0.24
CA GLY A 85 24.48 -6.61 -0.30
C GLY A 85 23.54 -6.94 0.87
N GLN A 86 23.32 -6.02 1.81
CA GLN A 86 22.37 -6.23 2.90
C GLN A 86 20.93 -6.17 2.39
N GLU A 87 20.03 -6.83 3.13
CA GLU A 87 18.60 -6.78 2.84
C GLU A 87 18.09 -5.34 2.95
N LEU A 88 17.35 -4.87 1.94
CA LEU A 88 16.75 -3.56 1.97
C LEU A 88 15.70 -3.48 3.08
N LYS A 89 15.80 -2.43 3.90
CA LYS A 89 14.80 -2.10 4.94
C LYS A 89 14.27 -0.69 4.73
N ILE A 90 12.96 -0.52 4.86
CA ILE A 90 12.31 0.78 4.69
C ILE A 90 11.57 1.21 5.97
N THR A 91 11.59 2.52 6.24
CA THR A 91 10.86 3.12 7.36
C THR A 91 9.39 3.33 7.01
N PHE A 92 8.56 3.65 8.01
CA PHE A 92 7.15 3.99 7.79
C PHE A 92 6.96 5.14 6.80
N SER A 93 7.76 6.20 6.89
CA SER A 93 7.66 7.34 5.97
C SER A 93 7.97 6.95 4.52
N GLN A 94 8.97 6.08 4.31
CA GLN A 94 9.30 5.57 2.97
C GLN A 94 8.17 4.67 2.43
N PHE A 95 7.62 3.80 3.27
CA PHE A 95 6.46 2.97 2.93
C PHE A 95 5.25 3.83 2.51
N VAL A 96 4.90 4.86 3.29
CA VAL A 96 3.79 5.76 2.98
C VAL A 96 4.03 6.52 1.67
N ALA A 97 5.25 6.97 1.40
CA ALA A 97 5.57 7.64 0.14
C ALA A 97 5.33 6.72 -1.07
N LYS A 98 5.73 5.45 -0.99
CA LYS A 98 5.48 4.42 -2.01
C LYS A 98 3.99 4.13 -2.17
N ALA A 99 3.27 3.94 -1.06
CA ALA A 99 1.83 3.72 -1.06
C ALA A 99 1.06 4.89 -1.72
N ASN A 100 1.42 6.13 -1.38
CA ASN A 100 0.80 7.33 -1.97
C ASN A 100 1.12 7.47 -3.45
N ASN A 101 2.35 7.16 -3.88
CA ASN A 101 2.70 7.15 -5.30
C ASN A 101 1.89 6.10 -6.07
N ARG A 102 1.71 4.88 -5.53
CA ARG A 102 0.83 3.86 -6.12
C ARG A 102 -0.60 4.38 -6.32
N LEU A 103 -1.16 5.09 -5.33
CA LEU A 103 -2.50 5.69 -5.44
C LEU A 103 -2.56 6.80 -6.50
N TYR A 104 -1.51 7.62 -6.59
CA TYR A 104 -1.41 8.63 -7.63
C TYR A 104 -1.46 8.00 -9.03
N GLU A 105 -0.67 6.96 -9.27
CA GLU A 105 -0.66 6.23 -10.55
C GLU A 105 -2.01 5.60 -10.88
N LEU A 106 -2.69 5.01 -9.89
CA LEU A 106 -4.03 4.44 -10.07
C LEU A 106 -5.05 5.51 -10.48
N ARG A 107 -5.06 6.65 -9.77
CA ARG A 107 -5.98 7.76 -10.06
C ARG A 107 -5.66 8.43 -11.40
N TRP A 108 -4.38 8.53 -11.77
CA TRP A 108 -3.96 9.04 -13.06
C TRP A 108 -4.46 8.16 -14.20
N LYS A 109 -4.24 6.85 -14.12
CA LYS A 109 -4.75 5.89 -15.12
C LYS A 109 -6.27 5.92 -15.23
N ALA A 110 -6.98 6.08 -14.12
CA ALA A 110 -8.44 6.23 -14.15
C ALA A 110 -8.88 7.48 -14.92
N LYS A 111 -8.15 8.60 -14.81
CA LYS A 111 -8.41 9.81 -15.60
C LYS A 111 -8.14 9.61 -17.08
N GLU A 112 -7.05 8.93 -17.45
CA GLU A 112 -6.75 8.62 -18.86
C GLU A 112 -7.84 7.76 -19.50
N ILE A 113 -8.42 6.83 -18.74
CA ILE A 113 -9.54 6.00 -19.20
C ILE A 113 -10.82 6.83 -19.34
N ALA A 114 -11.12 7.69 -18.37
CA ALA A 114 -12.35 8.48 -18.37
C ALA A 114 -12.34 9.61 -19.42
N TYR A 115 -11.16 10.18 -19.67
CA TYR A 115 -10.93 11.25 -20.64
C TYR A 115 -9.72 10.88 -21.50
N PRO A 116 -9.87 9.95 -22.46
CA PRO A 116 -8.78 9.63 -23.35
C PRO A 116 -8.39 10.92 -24.08
N ILE A 117 -7.17 11.38 -23.85
CA ILE A 117 -6.60 12.53 -24.55
C ILE A 117 -6.75 12.21 -26.02
N THR A 118 -7.65 12.91 -26.70
CA THR A 118 -8.00 12.67 -28.11
C THR A 118 -6.72 12.70 -28.92
N ALA A 119 -6.26 11.52 -29.30
CA ALA A 119 -5.04 11.35 -30.04
C ALA A 119 -5.27 11.85 -31.46
N LYS A 120 -4.55 12.94 -31.75
CA LYS A 120 -4.04 13.40 -33.05
C LYS A 120 -5.03 14.24 -33.87
N GLY A 121 -4.73 15.54 -33.86
CA GLY A 121 -5.12 16.43 -34.94
C GLY A 121 -4.74 15.85 -36.30
N GLN A 122 -5.70 15.90 -37.20
CA GLN A 122 -5.48 15.97 -38.64
C GLN A 122 -5.30 17.44 -39.03
#